data_AF-A0A961DK91-F1
#
_entry.id   AF-A0A961DK91-F1
#
_cell.length_a   1.000
_cell.length_b   1.000
_cell.length_c   1.000
_cell.angle_alpha   90.00
_cell.angle_beta   90.00
_cell.angle_gamma   90.00
#
_symmetry.space_group_name_H-M   'P 1'
#
loop_
_entity.id
_entity.type
_entity.pdbx_description
1 polymer ?
#
loop_
_entity_poly.entity_id
_entity_poly.type
_entity_poly.pdbx_seq_one_letter_code
_entity_poly.pdbx_strand_id
1 'polypeptide(L)'
;AASATEPVSAPPAAAIRRRRVFTGFAHRIEAAHGIRSGWSGWLTDSTLICRCEEVDFGSMRAAAVATESESFRSLKLGTRAGLGICQGRMCGRTTEELLCALNPNRELSDGAVSDRRPLASPLRIGELAHPSSQNNARKGTP
;
A
#
# COMPACT_ATOMS: atom_id res chain seq x y z
N ALA A 1 33.12 13.78 -14.34
CA ALA A 1 32.21 14.33 -15.36
C ALA A 1 30.80 14.25 -14.80
N ALA A 2 30.18 15.39 -14.48
CA ALA A 2 28.81 15.46 -13.99
C ALA A 2 27.85 15.14 -15.13
N SER A 3 27.01 14.12 -14.99
CA SER A 3 25.97 13.80 -15.95
C SER A 3 24.91 14.91 -15.93
N ALA A 4 24.86 15.69 -17.00
CA ALA A 4 23.83 16.69 -17.23
C ALA A 4 22.46 16.01 -17.14
N THR A 5 21.64 16.44 -16.19
CA THR A 5 20.23 16.04 -16.13
C THR A 5 19.53 16.79 -17.24
N GLU A 6 19.10 16.09 -18.30
CA GLU A 6 18.29 16.71 -19.34
C GLU A 6 17.01 17.32 -18.74
N PRO A 7 16.60 18.51 -19.20
CA PRO A 7 15.37 19.11 -18.73
C PRO A 7 14.17 18.24 -19.13
N VAL A 8 13.41 17.78 -18.14
CA VAL A 8 12.17 17.04 -18.36
C VAL A 8 11.20 17.96 -19.12
N SER A 9 10.78 17.53 -20.32
CA SER A 9 9.83 18.28 -21.14
C SER A 9 8.48 18.44 -20.44
N ALA A 10 7.81 19.57 -20.69
CA ALA A 10 6.53 19.85 -20.06
C ALA A 10 5.49 18.79 -20.42
N PRO A 11 4.68 18.31 -19.45
CA PRO A 11 3.70 17.27 -19.71
C PRO A 11 2.62 17.75 -20.70
N PRO A 12 2.13 16.89 -21.61
CA PRO A 12 1.10 17.26 -22.58
C PRO A 12 -0.18 17.75 -21.89
N ALA A 13 -0.83 18.79 -22.44
CA ALA A 13 -2.05 19.36 -21.87
C ALA A 13 -3.17 18.31 -21.64
N ALA A 14 -3.25 17.29 -22.50
CA ALA A 14 -4.19 16.18 -22.35
C ALA A 14 -3.92 15.33 -21.09
N ALA A 15 -2.65 15.08 -20.76
CA ALA A 15 -2.26 14.35 -19.56
C ALA A 15 -2.58 15.15 -18.29
N ILE A 16 -2.33 16.47 -18.31
CA ILE A 16 -2.71 17.38 -17.22
C ILE A 16 -4.23 17.35 -16.98
N ARG A 17 -5.03 17.44 -18.06
CA ARG A 17 -6.49 17.37 -17.98
C ARG A 17 -6.97 16.04 -17.39
N ARG A 18 -6.44 14.90 -17.88
CA ARG A 18 -6.77 13.57 -17.36
C ARG A 18 -6.44 13.46 -15.87
N ARG A 19 -5.24 13.90 -15.45
CA ARG A 19 -4.86 13.91 -14.04
C ARG A 19 -5.83 14.73 -13.20
N ARG A 20 -6.18 15.95 -13.63
CA ARG A 20 -7.17 16.80 -12.90
C ARG A 20 -8.52 16.09 -12.72
N VAL A 21 -9.01 15.41 -13.76
CA VAL A 21 -10.27 14.64 -13.68
C VAL A 21 -10.16 13.51 -12.66
N PHE A 22 -9.13 12.67 -12.74
CA PHE A 22 -8.97 11.54 -11.81
C PHE A 22 -8.69 11.98 -10.37
N THR A 23 -7.86 13.01 -10.17
CA THR A 23 -7.63 13.59 -8.85
C THR A 23 -8.91 14.20 -8.28
N GLY A 24 -9.68 14.94 -9.08
CA GLY A 24 -10.97 15.47 -8.64
C GLY A 24 -11.98 14.38 -8.31
N PHE A 25 -11.98 13.26 -9.02
CA PHE A 25 -12.81 12.10 -8.69
C PHE A 25 -12.37 11.44 -7.38
N ALA A 26 -11.07 11.20 -7.21
CA ALA A 26 -10.51 10.63 -5.98
C ALA A 26 -10.84 11.48 -4.75
N HIS A 27 -10.74 12.82 -4.84
CA HIS A 27 -11.14 13.72 -3.76
C HIS A 27 -12.62 13.60 -3.39
N ARG A 28 -13.50 13.39 -4.37
CA ARG A 28 -14.94 13.21 -4.10
C ARG A 28 -15.22 11.87 -3.42
N ILE A 29 -14.53 10.80 -3.84
CA ILE A 29 -14.61 9.51 -3.15
C ILE A 29 -14.11 9.65 -1.71
N GLU A 30 -12.95 10.27 -1.49
CA GLU A 30 -12.40 10.48 -0.16
C GLU A 30 -13.35 11.32 0.72
N ALA A 31 -13.94 12.37 0.16
CA ALA A 31 -14.89 13.21 0.88
C ALA A 31 -16.19 12.47 1.26
N ALA A 32 -16.64 11.49 0.47
CA ALA A 32 -17.86 10.74 0.73
C ALA A 32 -17.63 9.45 1.56
N HIS A 33 -16.50 8.78 1.35
CA HIS A 33 -16.22 7.42 1.82
C HIS A 33 -14.87 7.26 2.52
N GLY A 34 -14.11 8.34 2.69
CA GLY A 34 -12.83 8.32 3.39
C GLY A 34 -12.96 7.86 4.84
N ILE A 35 -11.94 7.13 5.31
CA ILE A 35 -11.84 6.70 6.70
C ILE A 35 -11.61 7.95 7.56
N ARG A 36 -12.48 8.20 8.53
CA ARG A 36 -12.41 9.40 9.37
C ARG A 36 -11.56 9.16 10.61
N SER A 37 -10.93 10.23 11.10
CA SER A 37 -10.21 10.21 12.37
C SER A 37 -11.05 9.63 13.50
N GLY A 38 -10.40 8.93 14.43
CA GLY A 38 -11.06 8.33 15.60
C GLY A 38 -11.53 6.89 15.40
N TRP A 39 -11.49 6.36 14.17
CA TRP A 39 -11.81 4.96 13.89
C TRP A 39 -10.95 3.97 14.71
N SER A 40 -9.68 4.33 14.96
CA SER A 40 -8.75 3.52 15.75
C SER A 40 -9.16 3.38 17.22
N GLY A 41 -10.01 4.30 17.73
CA GLY A 41 -10.55 4.21 19.09
C GLY A 41 -11.55 3.07 19.28
N TRP A 42 -12.02 2.43 18.21
CA TRP A 42 -12.92 1.28 18.27
C TRP A 42 -12.20 -0.07 18.35
N LEU A 43 -10.86 -0.07 18.20
CA LEU A 43 -10.08 -1.29 18.16
C LEU A 43 -9.92 -1.88 19.56
N THR A 44 -10.21 -3.17 19.67
CA THR A 44 -9.81 -4.01 20.80
C THR A 44 -8.54 -4.78 20.46
N ASP A 45 -7.86 -5.34 21.45
CA ASP A 45 -6.67 -6.18 21.24
C ASP A 45 -6.94 -7.37 20.33
N SER A 46 -8.14 -7.95 20.41
CA SER A 46 -8.59 -9.06 19.56
C SER A 46 -9.05 -8.65 18.16
N THR A 47 -9.02 -7.36 17.82
CA THR A 47 -9.47 -6.90 16.50
C THR A 47 -8.48 -7.34 15.42
N LEU A 48 -8.93 -8.18 14.49
CA LEU A 48 -8.11 -8.63 13.37
C LEU A 48 -7.77 -7.47 12.42
N ILE A 49 -6.47 -7.17 12.30
CA ILE A 49 -5.91 -6.16 11.40
C ILE A 49 -5.44 -6.81 10.09
N CYS A 50 -4.86 -8.01 10.14
CA CYS A 50 -4.45 -8.75 8.94
C CYS A 50 -5.16 -10.10 8.86
N ARG A 51 -6.16 -10.23 7.98
CA ARG A 51 -6.87 -11.49 7.78
C ARG A 51 -6.01 -12.61 7.20
N CYS A 52 -5.07 -12.30 6.31
CA CYS A 52 -4.29 -13.34 5.62
C CYS A 52 -3.26 -14.03 6.53
N GLU A 53 -2.80 -13.35 7.57
CA GLU A 53 -1.78 -13.85 8.51
C GLU A 53 -2.35 -13.90 9.93
N GLU A 54 -3.66 -13.70 10.07
CA GLU A 54 -4.43 -13.75 11.32
C GLU A 54 -3.86 -12.88 12.45
N VAL A 55 -3.34 -11.71 12.09
CA VAL A 55 -2.73 -10.77 13.05
C VAL A 55 -3.79 -9.84 13.64
N ASP A 56 -3.97 -9.89 14.95
CA ASP A 56 -4.78 -8.95 15.71
C ASP A 56 -4.02 -7.68 16.13
N PHE A 57 -4.77 -6.66 16.56
CA PHE A 57 -4.23 -5.35 16.94
C PHE A 57 -3.31 -5.45 18.16
N GLY A 58 -3.64 -6.28 19.14
CA GLY A 58 -2.85 -6.46 20.36
C GLY A 58 -1.46 -7.01 20.04
N SER A 59 -1.39 -8.04 19.21
CA SER A 59 -0.14 -8.67 18.75
C SER A 59 0.71 -7.70 17.95
N MET A 60 0.09 -6.93 17.04
CA MET A 60 0.78 -5.91 16.26
C MET A 60 1.36 -4.81 17.16
N ARG A 61 0.57 -4.31 18.13
CA ARG A 61 1.01 -3.29 19.10
C ARG A 61 2.13 -3.82 19.99
N ALA A 62 2.01 -5.04 20.51
CA ALA A 62 3.04 -5.66 21.33
C ALA A 62 4.36 -5.80 20.57
N ALA A 63 4.33 -6.21 19.30
CA ALA A 63 5.52 -6.28 18.45
C ALA A 63 6.14 -4.89 18.21
N ALA A 64 5.32 -3.86 17.94
CA ALA A 64 5.81 -2.49 17.76
C ALA A 64 6.52 -1.97 19.02
N VAL A 65 5.93 -2.21 20.21
CA VAL A 65 6.52 -1.81 21.50
C VAL A 65 7.80 -2.60 21.79
N ALA A 66 7.77 -3.92 21.63
CA ALA A 66 8.92 -4.77 21.96
C ALA A 66 10.15 -4.51 21.09
N THR A 67 9.95 -3.97 19.88
CA THR A 67 11.03 -3.65 18.94
C THR A 67 11.40 -2.18 18.92
N GLU A 68 10.66 -1.33 19.66
CA GLU A 68 10.72 0.13 19.55
C GLU A 68 10.72 0.61 18.08
N SER A 69 10.05 -0.17 17.22
CA SER A 69 10.27 -0.06 15.78
C SER A 69 9.36 0.99 15.17
N GLU A 70 9.95 2.10 14.74
CA GLU A 70 9.28 3.07 13.87
C GLU A 70 9.26 2.63 12.39
N SER A 71 9.83 1.47 12.06
CA SER A 71 9.92 0.93 10.69
C SER A 71 8.74 0.02 10.36
N PHE A 72 8.07 0.32 9.25
CA PHE A 72 7.00 -0.53 8.73
C PHE A 72 7.53 -1.86 8.18
N ARG A 73 8.75 -1.88 7.62
CA ARG A 73 9.43 -3.12 7.21
C ARG A 73 9.66 -4.03 8.41
N SER A 74 10.19 -3.51 9.51
CA SER A 74 10.43 -4.28 10.73
C SER A 74 9.13 -4.85 11.30
N LEU A 75 8.05 -4.04 11.35
CA LEU A 75 6.75 -4.52 11.77
C LEU A 75 6.23 -5.68 10.89
N LYS A 76 6.36 -5.57 9.56
CA LYS A 76 6.00 -6.65 8.64
C LYS A 76 6.78 -7.93 8.90
N LEU A 77 8.09 -7.83 9.14
CA LEU A 77 8.93 -9.00 9.37
C LEU A 77 8.65 -9.65 10.73
N GLY A 78 8.37 -8.83 11.76
CA GLY A 78 8.08 -9.31 13.11
C GLY A 78 6.67 -9.90 13.28
N THR A 79 5.68 -9.35 12.57
CA THR A 79 4.26 -9.75 12.73
C THR A 79 3.70 -10.52 11.54
N ARG A 80 4.39 -10.52 10.41
CA ARG A 80 3.88 -10.95 9.10
C ARG A 80 2.72 -10.14 8.53
N ALA A 81 2.18 -9.15 9.25
CA ALA A 81 1.07 -8.34 8.77
C ALA A 81 1.40 -7.69 7.41
N GLY A 82 0.65 -8.05 6.37
CA GLY A 82 0.89 -7.59 5.00
C GLY A 82 1.82 -8.48 4.16
N LEU A 83 2.21 -9.66 4.64
CA LEU A 83 2.99 -10.64 3.86
C LEU A 83 2.15 -11.80 3.30
N GLY A 84 0.86 -11.88 3.65
CA GLY A 84 -0.03 -12.92 3.14
C GLY A 84 -0.41 -12.76 1.66
N ILE A 85 -1.32 -13.60 1.14
CA ILE A 85 -1.65 -13.63 -0.29
C ILE A 85 -2.16 -12.30 -0.88
N CYS A 86 -2.83 -11.47 -0.08
CA CYS A 86 -3.23 -10.11 -0.50
C CYS A 86 -2.05 -9.13 -0.59
N GLN A 87 -0.88 -9.55 -0.10
CA GLN A 87 0.36 -8.80 0.04
C GLN A 87 0.23 -7.53 0.88
N GLY A 88 -0.85 -7.37 1.65
CA GLY A 88 -1.14 -6.13 2.39
C GLY A 88 -1.95 -5.11 1.60
N ARG A 89 -2.62 -5.51 0.52
CA ARG A 89 -3.60 -4.65 -0.18
C ARG A 89 -4.75 -4.23 0.73
N MET A 90 -5.12 -5.11 1.65
CA MET A 90 -6.24 -4.88 2.57
C MET A 90 -5.78 -4.20 3.86
N CYS A 91 -4.71 -4.70 4.49
CA CYS A 91 -4.28 -4.23 5.81
C CYS A 91 -3.17 -3.19 5.76
N GLY A 92 -2.47 -3.00 4.64
CA GLY A 92 -1.21 -2.25 4.60
C GLY A 92 -1.34 -0.80 5.07
N ARG A 93 -2.29 -0.05 4.49
CA ARG A 93 -2.58 1.35 4.85
C ARG A 93 -3.01 1.48 6.32
N THR A 94 -3.84 0.56 6.78
CA THR A 94 -4.33 0.48 8.17
C THR A 94 -3.17 0.23 9.13
N THR A 95 -2.29 -0.73 8.82
CA THR A 95 -1.12 -1.05 9.63
C THR A 95 -0.12 0.12 9.67
N GLU A 96 0.10 0.82 8.55
CA GLU A 96 0.91 2.04 8.52
C GLU A 96 0.35 3.12 9.45
N GLU A 97 -0.94 3.42 9.34
CA GLU A 97 -1.59 4.44 10.15
C GLU A 97 -1.56 4.09 11.64
N LEU A 98 -1.82 2.83 11.99
CA LEU A 98 -1.75 2.38 13.38
C LEU A 98 -0.32 2.40 13.94
N LEU A 99 0.68 1.96 13.17
CA LEU A 99 2.08 2.02 13.61
C LEU A 99 2.51 3.48 13.80
N CYS A 100 2.22 4.33 12.83
CA CYS A 100 2.44 5.77 12.93
C CYS A 100 1.76 6.36 14.17
N ALA A 101 0.54 5.92 14.49
CA ALA A 101 -0.18 6.38 15.67
C ALA A 101 0.41 5.91 17.00
N LEU A 102 1.16 4.81 17.01
CA LEU A 102 1.87 4.28 18.18
C LEU A 102 3.25 4.92 18.36
N ASN A 103 3.84 5.48 17.30
CA ASN A 103 5.15 6.11 17.34
C ASN A 103 5.10 7.49 18.03
N PRO A 104 6.08 7.86 18.87
CA PRO A 104 6.13 9.16 19.54
C PRO A 104 6.14 10.33 18.54
N ASN A 105 6.89 10.17 17.45
CA ASN A 105 7.08 11.21 16.43
C ASN A 105 5.97 11.22 15.36
N ARG A 106 5.01 10.29 15.41
CA ARG A 106 3.94 10.15 14.39
C ARG A 106 4.49 10.04 12.97
N GLU A 107 5.62 9.35 12.81
CA GLU A 107 6.30 9.15 11.52
C GLU A 107 6.82 7.71 11.40
N LEU A 108 7.03 7.27 10.15
CA LEU A 108 7.66 5.99 9.82
C LEU A 108 9.11 6.23 9.37
N SER A 109 10.07 5.48 9.92
CA SER A 109 11.49 5.78 9.75
C SER A 109 12.13 5.27 8.45
N ASP A 110 11.47 4.37 7.72
CA ASP A 110 12.08 3.62 6.61
C ASP A 110 11.52 3.96 5.22
N GLY A 111 10.59 4.91 5.13
CA GLY A 111 9.90 5.27 3.89
C GLY A 111 9.22 4.07 3.20
N ALA A 112 9.05 2.95 3.91
CA ALA A 112 8.43 1.77 3.37
C ALA A 112 6.93 2.00 3.30
N VAL A 113 6.37 1.69 2.14
CA VAL A 113 4.95 1.90 1.84
C VAL A 113 4.34 0.58 1.35
N SER A 114 3.06 0.39 1.65
CA SER A 114 2.27 -0.79 1.30
C SER A 114 1.76 -0.75 -0.13
N ASP A 115 1.82 0.38 -0.82
CA ASP A 115 1.31 0.57 -2.17
C ASP A 115 2.34 0.27 -3.27
N ARG A 116 3.65 0.20 -2.96
CA ARG A 116 4.68 -0.21 -3.91
C ARG A 116 4.61 -1.72 -4.19
N ARG A 117 3.96 -2.07 -5.30
CA ARG A 117 3.83 -3.46 -5.77
C ARG A 117 4.18 -3.57 -7.25
N PRO A 118 5.30 -4.20 -7.62
CA PRO A 118 5.63 -4.41 -9.02
C PRO A 118 4.67 -5.41 -9.69
N LEU A 119 4.09 -6.33 -8.92
CA LEU A 119 3.11 -7.30 -9.40
C LEU A 119 1.71 -6.98 -8.84
N ALA A 120 0.75 -6.82 -9.74
CA ALA A 120 -0.63 -6.49 -9.38
C ALA A 120 -1.36 -7.67 -8.69
N SER A 121 -1.01 -8.91 -9.04
CA SER A 121 -1.57 -10.12 -8.42
C SER A 121 -0.47 -11.16 -8.25
N PRO A 122 -0.63 -12.10 -7.30
CA PRO A 122 0.20 -13.29 -7.24
C PRO A 122 0.17 -14.03 -8.59
N LEU A 123 1.35 -14.40 -9.10
CA LEU A 123 1.54 -15.20 -10.30
C LEU A 123 2.42 -16.40 -9.94
N ARG A 124 2.20 -17.54 -10.60
CA ARG A 124 3.07 -18.70 -10.40
C ARG A 124 4.41 -18.45 -11.07
N ILE A 125 5.50 -18.94 -10.48
CA ILE A 125 6.84 -18.83 -11.09
C ILE A 125 6.86 -19.48 -12.48
N GLY A 126 6.14 -20.60 -12.67
CA GLY A 126 6.01 -21.26 -13.97
C GLY A 126 5.33 -20.40 -15.04
N GLU A 127 4.41 -19.50 -14.68
CA GLU A 127 3.75 -18.57 -15.61
C GLU A 127 4.70 -17.45 -16.05
N LEU A 128 5.59 -17.00 -15.16
CA LEU A 128 6.65 -16.06 -15.51
C LEU A 128 7.74 -16.71 -16.37
N ALA A 129 8.08 -17.98 -16.09
CA ALA A 129 9.09 -18.73 -16.83
C ALA A 129 8.60 -19.14 -18.23
N HIS A 130 7.29 -19.35 -18.39
CA HIS A 130 6.65 -19.70 -19.66
C HIS A 130 5.52 -18.71 -19.95
N PRO A 131 5.82 -17.49 -20.42
CA PRO A 131 4.78 -16.57 -20.85
C PRO A 131 3.94 -17.27 -21.92
N SER A 132 2.65 -17.45 -21.65
CA SER A 132 1.74 -18.11 -22.59
C SER A 132 1.68 -17.32 -23.90
N SER A 133 2.08 -17.95 -25.00
CA SER A 133 1.87 -17.44 -26.36
C SER A 133 0.37 -17.54 -26.71
N GLN A 134 -0.46 -16.62 -26.19
CA GLN A 134 -1.86 -16.33 -26.58
C GLN A 134 -2.44 -15.31 -25.58
N ASN A 135 -3.17 -14.24 -25.93
CA ASN A 135 -4.04 -14.01 -27.08
C ASN A 135 -4.41 -12.50 -27.15
N ASN A 136 -3.86 -11.73 -28.09
CA ASN A 136 -4.31 -10.34 -28.33
C ASN A 136 -5.35 -10.30 -29.46
N ALA A 137 -6.40 -11.12 -29.31
CA ALA A 137 -7.65 -10.98 -30.04
C ALA A 137 -8.69 -10.32 -29.13
N ARG A 138 -8.46 -9.07 -28.73
CA ARG A 138 -9.54 -8.18 -28.27
C ARG A 138 -9.75 -7.10 -29.32
N LYS A 139 -10.55 -7.51 -30.31
CA LYS A 139 -11.53 -6.74 -31.10
C LYS A 139 -11.28 -5.23 -31.15
N GLY A 140 -10.83 -4.80 -32.32
CA GLY A 140 -11.12 -3.45 -32.79
C GLY A 140 -12.63 -3.22 -32.92
N THR A 141 -12.99 -2.00 -32.51
CA THR A 141 -14.10 -1.14 -32.96
C THR A 141 -15.53 -1.46 -32.46
N PRO A 142 -16.34 -0.43 -32.10
CA PRO A 142 -17.79 -0.54 -32.26
C PRO A 142 -18.20 -0.70 -33.73
#